data_AF-A0A087MLI0-F1
#
_entry.id   AF-A0A087MLI0-F1
#
_cell.length_a   1.000
_cell.length_b   1.000
_cell.length_c   1.000
_cell.angle_alpha   90.00
_cell.angle_beta   90.00
_cell.angle_gamma   90.00
#
_symmetry.space_group_name_H-M   'P 1'
#
loop_
_entity.id
_entity.type
_entity.pdbx_description
1 polymer ?
#
loop_
_entity_poly.entity_id
_entity_poly.type
_entity_poly.pdbx_seq_one_letter_code
_entity_poly.pdbx_strand_id
1 'polypeptide(L)'
;MGRLGVLAAGLVALLAACSSTRFEPPQVQGPVGLVQADSGRQLWVLQKQEEVREVRSGRGGRRNSVSSLRKDTFFHFDVQAFDPVNVQPLWKQRIVTYQDDEVAPGQVQPSRIVGSSVSGRLLGQDGSLVWLLVGSDPYALDAETGAIVHDPEGLQRLRPELAGLLPSESRLWGFDQGPVITLADARVVRLSGRDLQVRDHLPREPSSPALPAKANGMPDVAPLRPMTPVVRHKVQSEAAWLALYTDDEAADAVDDSFGDHARFPYSIDDDGSLARRTFRRIRLAPTQRFEETFLRIVEQAPVPDSPVLLRGRFVRDPVTDAPVQLDNEDLLVWHRSRIDDAGRLLLTRFGPDLVARWQTELPLTDGGADLPVHAWLLDGHLVVHGVAQRFDDEVRSREPHLVSVSLQDGTLSAWNLSTEVAADP
;
A
#
# COMPACT_ATOMS: atom_id res chain seq x y z
N MET A 1 -2.57 -14.40 -80.26
CA MET A 1 -4.06 -14.38 -80.30
C MET A 1 -4.52 -15.11 -79.04
N GLY A 2 -4.72 -14.44 -77.90
CA GLY A 2 -5.94 -13.70 -77.53
C GLY A 2 -6.99 -14.70 -77.00
N ARG A 3 -7.49 -14.67 -75.76
CA ARG A 3 -7.75 -13.55 -74.85
C ARG A 3 -7.66 -13.96 -73.37
N LEU A 4 -7.34 -12.93 -72.56
CA LEU A 4 -7.61 -12.75 -71.13
C LEU A 4 -9.05 -13.08 -70.72
N GLY A 5 -9.22 -13.54 -69.47
CA GLY A 5 -10.49 -13.54 -68.73
C GLY A 5 -10.29 -13.64 -67.22
N VAL A 6 -10.03 -12.50 -66.58
CA VAL A 6 -10.06 -12.26 -65.13
C VAL A 6 -11.51 -12.10 -64.67
N LEU A 7 -11.93 -12.75 -63.58
CA LEU A 7 -13.09 -12.40 -62.74
C LEU A 7 -12.83 -12.98 -61.33
N ALA A 8 -12.25 -12.17 -60.43
CA ALA A 8 -12.94 -11.41 -59.37
C ALA A 8 -13.33 -12.32 -58.18
N ALA A 9 -12.49 -12.46 -57.15
CA ALA A 9 -12.38 -11.53 -56.01
C ALA A 9 -13.77 -11.19 -55.43
N GLY A 10 -14.25 -12.01 -54.50
CA GLY A 10 -15.55 -11.84 -53.88
C GLY A 10 -15.71 -12.58 -52.56
N LEU A 11 -14.75 -12.43 -51.63
CA LEU A 11 -14.97 -12.89 -50.25
C LEU A 11 -14.05 -12.22 -49.21
N VAL A 12 -13.89 -10.89 -49.26
CA VAL A 12 -13.34 -10.13 -48.11
C VAL A 12 -14.07 -8.79 -48.02
N ALA A 13 -15.36 -8.85 -47.70
CA ALA A 13 -16.05 -7.77 -47.02
C ALA A 13 -16.27 -8.23 -45.56
N LEU A 14 -15.15 -8.52 -44.88
CA LEU A 14 -15.14 -8.54 -43.42
C LEU A 14 -15.52 -7.13 -43.00
N LEU A 15 -16.76 -7.02 -42.53
CA LEU A 15 -17.32 -5.87 -41.87
C LEU A 15 -16.36 -5.43 -40.77
N ALA A 16 -15.49 -4.47 -41.09
CA ALA A 16 -14.82 -3.65 -40.11
C ALA A 16 -15.91 -2.83 -39.40
N ALA A 17 -16.56 -3.45 -38.41
CA ALA A 17 -17.25 -2.72 -37.37
C ALA A 17 -16.15 -1.93 -36.65
N CYS A 18 -16.02 -0.63 -36.95
CA CYS A 18 -15.12 0.24 -36.21
C CYS A 18 -15.56 0.23 -34.73
N SER A 19 -14.83 -0.52 -33.90
CA SER A 19 -14.99 -0.51 -32.45
C SER A 19 -14.04 0.54 -31.87
N SER A 20 -14.58 1.53 -31.17
CA SER A 20 -13.78 2.40 -30.30
C SER A 20 -13.56 1.65 -28.98
N THR A 21 -12.34 1.75 -28.44
CA THR A 21 -11.98 1.20 -27.13
C THR A 21 -11.40 2.33 -26.31
N ARG A 22 -11.84 2.44 -25.06
CA ARG A 22 -11.34 3.41 -24.09
C ARG A 22 -10.98 2.68 -22.81
N PHE A 23 -9.84 3.03 -22.23
CA PHE A 23 -9.44 2.57 -20.90
C PHE A 23 -9.52 3.75 -19.93
N GLU A 24 -10.08 3.50 -18.74
CA GLU A 24 -9.89 4.40 -17.61
C GLU A 24 -8.50 4.18 -17.00
N PRO A 25 -7.95 5.15 -16.23
CA PRO A 25 -6.70 4.96 -15.52
C PRO A 25 -6.77 3.76 -14.56
N PRO A 26 -5.72 2.92 -14.47
CA PRO A 26 -5.64 1.86 -13.48
C PRO A 26 -5.77 2.41 -12.06
N GLN A 27 -6.47 1.66 -11.22
CA GLN A 27 -6.71 1.95 -9.82
C GLN A 27 -6.00 0.90 -8.96
N VAL A 28 -5.08 1.33 -8.10
CA VAL A 28 -4.40 0.44 -7.15
C VAL A 28 -5.41 -0.21 -6.20
N GLN A 29 -5.27 -1.52 -6.00
CA GLN A 29 -6.16 -2.35 -5.19
C GLN A 29 -5.40 -2.86 -3.95
N GLY A 30 -5.82 -2.40 -2.77
CA GLY A 30 -5.21 -2.82 -1.51
C GLY A 30 -3.77 -2.31 -1.33
N PRO A 31 -3.01 -2.89 -0.38
CA PRO A 31 -1.63 -2.50 -0.11
C PRO A 31 -0.66 -3.03 -1.17
N VAL A 32 0.44 -2.30 -1.38
CA VAL A 32 1.61 -2.75 -2.14
C VAL A 32 2.36 -3.81 -1.32
N GLY A 33 2.72 -4.92 -1.97
CA GLY A 33 3.44 -6.02 -1.34
C GLY A 33 4.94 -5.94 -1.65
N LEU A 34 5.79 -6.06 -0.63
CA LEU A 34 7.21 -6.34 -0.83
C LEU A 34 7.38 -7.86 -0.91
N VAL A 35 7.70 -8.36 -2.10
CA VAL A 35 7.81 -9.79 -2.41
C VAL A 35 9.27 -10.19 -2.51
N GLN A 36 9.62 -11.31 -1.90
CA GLN A 36 10.94 -11.93 -2.03
C GLN A 36 10.94 -12.94 -3.19
N ALA A 37 11.59 -12.60 -4.29
CA ALA A 37 11.84 -13.51 -5.40
C ALA A 37 13.25 -14.11 -5.32
N ASP A 38 13.57 -15.06 -6.20
CA ASP A 38 14.91 -15.66 -6.27
C ASP A 38 15.92 -14.65 -6.84
N SER A 39 15.46 -13.80 -7.76
CA SER A 39 16.24 -12.68 -8.32
C SER A 39 16.44 -11.50 -7.37
N GLY A 40 15.74 -11.46 -6.23
CA GLY A 40 15.81 -10.36 -5.26
C GLY A 40 14.44 -9.91 -4.77
N ARG A 41 14.38 -8.73 -4.16
CA ARG A 41 13.10 -8.15 -3.69
C ARG A 41 12.42 -7.40 -4.82
N GLN A 42 11.09 -7.51 -4.89
CA GLN A 42 10.26 -6.85 -5.87
C GLN A 42 9.07 -6.17 -5.17
N LEU A 43 8.61 -5.03 -5.67
CA LEU A 43 7.34 -4.45 -5.24
C LEU A 43 6.23 -4.92 -6.15
N TRP A 44 5.18 -5.48 -5.59
CA TRP A 44 4.01 -5.94 -6.32
C TRP A 44 2.82 -5.02 -6.07
N VAL A 45 2.21 -4.56 -7.16
CA VAL A 45 1.02 -3.70 -7.15
C VAL A 45 -0.10 -4.43 -7.87
N LEU A 46 -1.23 -4.63 -7.18
CA LEU A 46 -2.46 -5.09 -7.80
C LEU A 46 -3.25 -3.88 -8.30
N GLN A 47 -3.71 -3.92 -9.54
CA GLN A 47 -4.45 -2.84 -10.19
C GLN A 47 -5.76 -3.35 -10.76
N LYS A 48 -6.77 -2.47 -10.79
CA LYS A 48 -8.04 -2.65 -11.48
C LYS A 48 -8.17 -1.60 -12.57
N GLN A 49 -8.49 -2.00 -13.79
CA GLN A 49 -8.68 -1.09 -14.92
C GLN A 49 -10.02 -1.36 -15.62
N GLU A 50 -10.79 -0.30 -15.85
CA GLU A 50 -12.02 -0.37 -16.64
C GLU A 50 -11.69 -0.16 -18.12
N GLU A 51 -12.22 -1.05 -18.96
CA GLU A 51 -12.22 -0.92 -20.42
C GLU A 51 -13.66 -0.80 -20.90
N VAL A 52 -13.95 0.23 -21.70
CA VAL A 52 -15.23 0.40 -22.38
C VAL A 52 -15.01 0.22 -23.88
N ARG A 53 -15.62 -0.80 -24.46
CA ARG A 53 -15.65 -1.04 -25.91
C ARG A 53 -16.99 -0.63 -26.46
N GLU A 54 -16.99 0.20 -27.49
CA GLU A 54 -18.22 0.49 -28.25
C GLU A 54 -18.28 -0.40 -29.49
N VAL A 55 -19.29 -1.25 -29.55
CA VAL A 55 -19.52 -2.16 -30.67
C VAL A 55 -20.63 -1.60 -31.54
N ARG A 56 -20.29 -1.25 -32.79
CA ARG A 56 -21.28 -0.85 -33.80
C ARG A 56 -21.80 -2.08 -34.50
N SER A 57 -23.10 -2.33 -34.41
CA SER A 57 -23.77 -3.37 -35.20
C SER A 57 -24.72 -2.74 -36.22
N GLY A 58 -24.52 -3.13 -37.48
CA GLY A 58 -25.37 -2.73 -38.61
C GLY A 58 -25.30 -3.77 -39.72
N ARG A 59 -26.45 -4.25 -40.20
CA ARG A 59 -26.51 -5.09 -41.42
C ARG A 59 -26.28 -4.20 -42.63
N GLY A 60 -25.08 -4.27 -43.22
CA GLY A 60 -24.79 -3.60 -44.48
C GLY A 60 -25.76 -4.04 -45.58
N GLY A 61 -26.39 -3.08 -46.27
CA GLY A 61 -27.06 -3.37 -47.55
C GLY A 61 -28.31 -2.56 -47.95
N ARG A 62 -28.90 -1.70 -47.12
CA ARG A 62 -30.05 -0.87 -47.55
C ARG A 62 -29.95 0.57 -47.04
N ARG A 63 -30.41 1.52 -47.87
CA ARG A 63 -30.37 2.99 -47.69
C ARG A 63 -30.99 3.54 -46.37
N ASN A 64 -31.56 2.68 -45.51
CA ASN A 64 -32.18 3.02 -44.23
C ASN A 64 -31.65 2.17 -43.04
N SER A 65 -30.40 1.67 -43.06
CA SER A 65 -29.90 0.86 -41.95
C SER A 65 -29.65 1.69 -40.68
N VAL A 66 -30.45 1.47 -39.64
CA VAL A 66 -30.20 1.99 -38.29
C VAL A 66 -28.95 1.30 -37.74
N SER A 67 -27.84 2.03 -37.64
CA SER A 67 -26.65 1.56 -36.93
C SER A 67 -26.94 1.61 -35.44
N SER A 68 -26.79 0.50 -34.73
CA SER A 68 -26.89 0.49 -33.28
C SER A 68 -25.50 0.48 -32.65
N LEU A 69 -25.32 1.28 -31.60
CA LEU A 69 -24.10 1.38 -30.81
C LEU A 69 -24.36 0.68 -29.47
N ARG A 70 -23.60 -0.38 -29.19
CA ARG A 70 -23.60 -1.06 -27.89
C ARG A 70 -22.33 -0.70 -27.13
N LYS A 71 -22.41 -0.56 -25.81
CA LYS A 71 -21.25 -0.41 -24.93
C LYS A 71 -21.07 -1.71 -24.13
N ASP A 72 -19.86 -2.25 -24.19
CA ASP A 72 -19.43 -3.41 -23.43
C ASP A 72 -18.37 -2.94 -22.43
N THR A 73 -18.56 -3.24 -21.14
CA THR A 73 -17.64 -2.83 -20.07
C THR A 73 -16.92 -4.05 -19.51
N PHE A 74 -15.60 -3.95 -19.40
CA PHE A 74 -14.73 -4.97 -18.85
C PHE A 74 -13.95 -4.39 -17.67
N PHE A 75 -13.71 -5.22 -16.64
CA PHE A 75 -12.81 -4.86 -15.54
C PHE A 75 -11.65 -5.84 -15.48
N HIS A 76 -10.45 -5.35 -15.76
CA HIS A 76 -9.22 -6.13 -15.71
C HIS A 76 -8.56 -5.98 -14.35
N PHE A 77 -8.16 -7.10 -13.76
CA PHE A 77 -7.28 -7.13 -12.61
C PHE A 77 -5.90 -7.60 -13.08
N ASP A 78 -4.90 -6.75 -12.90
CA ASP A 78 -3.52 -7.00 -13.31
C ASP A 78 -2.61 -6.85 -12.07
N VAL A 79 -1.60 -7.71 -11.95
CA VAL A 79 -0.49 -7.52 -11.00
C VAL A 79 0.72 -7.04 -11.78
N GLN A 80 1.38 -6.02 -11.27
CA GLN A 80 2.61 -5.48 -11.83
C GLN A 80 3.73 -5.52 -10.79
N ALA A 81 4.89 -6.05 -11.18
CA ALA A 81 6.09 -6.03 -10.36
C ALA A 81 7.01 -4.87 -10.75
N PHE A 82 7.69 -4.32 -9.75
CA PHE A 82 8.65 -3.24 -9.89
C PHE A 82 9.97 -3.57 -9.19
N ASP A 83 11.07 -3.12 -9.77
CA ASP A 83 12.36 -3.02 -9.08
C ASP A 83 12.22 -1.98 -7.96
N PRO A 84 12.43 -2.34 -6.68
CA PRO A 84 12.28 -1.42 -5.56
C PRO A 84 13.28 -0.26 -5.60
N VAL A 85 14.47 -0.43 -6.19
CA VAL A 85 15.53 0.57 -6.19
C VAL A 85 15.26 1.65 -7.24
N ASN A 86 14.98 1.24 -8.48
CA ASN A 86 14.80 2.17 -9.59
C ASN A 86 13.33 2.49 -9.89
N VAL A 87 12.40 1.80 -9.22
CA VAL A 87 10.94 1.92 -9.43
C VAL A 87 10.54 1.66 -10.88
N GLN A 88 11.29 0.79 -11.57
CA GLN A 88 11.01 0.42 -12.95
C GLN A 88 10.14 -0.83 -12.99
N PRO A 89 9.15 -0.90 -13.90
CA PRO A 89 8.34 -2.09 -14.06
C PRO A 89 9.20 -3.25 -14.59
N LEU A 90 9.05 -4.42 -13.97
CA LEU A 90 9.73 -5.65 -14.36
C LEU A 90 8.84 -6.51 -15.27
N TRP A 91 7.61 -6.74 -14.84
CA TRP A 91 6.60 -7.50 -15.60
C TRP A 91 5.19 -7.11 -15.15
N LYS A 92 4.20 -7.43 -15.98
CA LYS A 92 2.77 -7.24 -15.70
C LYS A 92 2.00 -8.48 -16.13
N GLN A 93 1.14 -9.00 -15.24
CA GLN A 93 0.35 -10.21 -15.47
C GLN A 93 -1.12 -9.92 -15.25
N ARG A 94 -1.96 -10.32 -16.21
CA ARG A 94 -3.42 -10.32 -16.05
C ARG A 94 -3.88 -11.50 -15.22
N ILE A 95 -4.61 -11.21 -14.15
CA ILE A 95 -5.16 -12.21 -13.24
C ILE A 95 -6.51 -12.69 -13.73
N VAL A 96 -7.43 -11.76 -13.92
CA VAL A 96 -8.81 -12.04 -14.31
C VAL A 96 -9.42 -10.84 -15.01
N THR A 97 -10.39 -11.08 -15.89
CA THR A 97 -11.23 -10.04 -16.48
C THR A 97 -12.69 -10.37 -16.21
N TYR A 98 -13.39 -9.44 -15.56
CA TYR A 98 -14.84 -9.52 -15.43
C TYR A 98 -15.48 -8.88 -16.64
N GLN A 99 -16.46 -9.58 -17.20
CA GLN A 99 -17.26 -9.16 -18.35
C GLN A 99 -18.67 -9.74 -18.22
N ASP A 100 -19.60 -9.27 -19.04
CA ASP A 100 -20.94 -9.84 -19.12
C ASP A 100 -20.96 -11.03 -20.10
N ASP A 101 -20.91 -12.26 -19.57
CA ASP A 101 -20.89 -13.48 -20.36
C ASP A 101 -22.22 -13.80 -21.06
N GLU A 102 -23.31 -13.08 -20.73
CA GLU A 102 -24.62 -13.25 -21.37
C GLU A 102 -24.77 -12.44 -22.67
N VAL A 103 -23.76 -11.65 -23.05
CA VAL A 103 -23.81 -10.83 -24.26
C VAL A 103 -23.75 -11.70 -25.52
N ALA A 104 -24.88 -11.85 -26.21
CA ALA A 104 -24.96 -12.64 -27.43
C ALA A 104 -24.45 -11.87 -28.67
N PRO A 105 -23.90 -12.57 -29.69
CA PRO A 105 -23.60 -11.97 -30.98
C PRO A 105 -24.86 -11.32 -31.61
N GLY A 106 -24.77 -10.03 -31.95
CA GLY A 106 -25.88 -9.27 -32.55
C GLY A 106 -26.89 -8.68 -31.54
N GLN A 107 -26.66 -8.86 -30.24
CA GLN A 107 -27.40 -8.13 -29.21
C GLN A 107 -27.14 -6.63 -29.32
N VAL A 108 -28.23 -5.84 -29.27
CA VAL A 108 -28.20 -4.37 -29.38
C VAL A 108 -28.19 -3.68 -28.01
N GLN A 109 -28.70 -4.35 -26.97
CA GLN A 109 -28.76 -3.79 -25.62
C GLN A 109 -27.35 -3.70 -25.02
N PRO A 110 -27.04 -2.66 -24.22
CA PRO A 110 -25.78 -2.54 -23.48
C PRO A 110 -25.50 -3.78 -22.63
N SER A 111 -24.23 -4.12 -22.44
CA SER A 111 -23.85 -5.18 -21.50
C SER A 111 -24.20 -4.76 -20.07
N ARG A 112 -24.47 -5.74 -19.20
CA ARG A 112 -24.47 -5.50 -17.76
C ARG A 112 -23.05 -5.10 -17.33
N ILE A 113 -22.95 -4.27 -16.32
CA ILE A 113 -21.66 -3.88 -15.73
C ILE A 113 -21.33 -4.92 -14.65
N VAL A 114 -20.51 -5.90 -15.00
CA VAL A 114 -20.08 -6.98 -14.11
C VAL A 114 -18.67 -6.69 -13.60
N GLY A 115 -18.44 -6.75 -12.29
CA GLY A 115 -17.11 -6.57 -11.70
C GLY A 115 -16.80 -5.14 -11.21
N SER A 116 -17.69 -4.16 -11.40
CA SER A 116 -17.46 -2.77 -10.96
C SER A 116 -17.29 -2.64 -9.45
N SER A 117 -18.00 -3.44 -8.65
CA SER A 117 -17.89 -3.48 -7.19
C SER A 117 -16.85 -4.46 -6.65
N VAL A 118 -16.23 -5.28 -7.52
CA VAL A 118 -15.20 -6.22 -7.12
C VAL A 118 -13.93 -5.45 -6.77
N SER A 119 -13.32 -5.77 -5.63
CA SER A 119 -12.06 -5.21 -5.17
C SER A 119 -11.01 -6.31 -5.05
N GLY A 120 -9.73 -5.93 -5.08
CA GLY A 120 -8.63 -6.86 -4.91
C GLY A 120 -7.73 -6.50 -3.73
N ARG A 121 -6.94 -7.47 -3.25
CA ARG A 121 -5.82 -7.22 -2.33
C ARG A 121 -4.80 -8.35 -2.38
N LEU A 122 -3.53 -8.02 -2.19
CA LEU A 122 -2.50 -9.00 -1.83
C LEU A 122 -2.74 -9.47 -0.39
N LEU A 123 -2.58 -10.77 -0.15
CA LEU A 123 -2.69 -11.37 1.18
C LEU A 123 -1.34 -11.54 1.87
N GLY A 124 -0.36 -12.07 1.14
CA GLY A 124 0.97 -12.35 1.68
C GLY A 124 1.73 -13.38 0.84
N GLN A 125 2.92 -13.72 1.29
CA GLN A 125 3.83 -14.63 0.60
C GLN A 125 4.11 -15.88 1.43
N ASP A 126 3.95 -17.06 0.81
CA ASP A 126 4.31 -18.38 1.35
C ASP A 126 5.33 -19.04 0.42
N GLY A 127 6.60 -19.02 0.83
CA GLY A 127 7.71 -19.48 -0.01
C GLY A 127 7.76 -18.74 -1.34
N SER A 128 7.74 -19.47 -2.46
CA SER A 128 7.74 -18.89 -3.80
C SER A 128 6.34 -18.44 -4.28
N LEU A 129 5.30 -18.52 -3.44
CA LEU A 129 3.93 -18.19 -3.83
C LEU A 129 3.46 -16.91 -3.17
N VAL A 130 2.95 -15.99 -3.98
CA VAL A 130 2.27 -14.79 -3.51
C VAL A 130 0.77 -14.99 -3.67
N TRP A 131 0.05 -14.85 -2.56
CA TRP A 131 -1.39 -15.03 -2.50
C TRP A 131 -2.09 -13.69 -2.61
N LEU A 132 -3.18 -13.65 -3.38
CA LEU A 132 -4.05 -12.49 -3.51
C LEU A 132 -5.50 -12.91 -3.66
N LEU A 133 -6.41 -11.96 -3.41
CA LEU A 133 -7.83 -12.10 -3.66
C LEU A 133 -8.28 -11.09 -4.70
N VAL A 134 -9.18 -11.52 -5.58
CA VAL A 134 -10.01 -10.64 -6.39
C VAL A 134 -11.46 -10.98 -6.10
N GLY A 135 -12.18 -10.07 -5.44
CA GLY A 135 -13.45 -10.41 -4.81
C GLY A 135 -13.23 -11.42 -3.68
N SER A 136 -13.88 -12.58 -3.78
CA SER A 136 -13.67 -13.74 -2.90
C SER A 136 -12.85 -14.85 -3.56
N ASP A 137 -12.40 -14.65 -4.80
CA ASP A 137 -11.66 -15.63 -5.57
C ASP A 137 -10.16 -15.57 -5.24
N PRO A 138 -9.57 -16.68 -4.75
CA PRO A 138 -8.15 -16.74 -4.44
C PRO A 138 -7.29 -17.05 -5.67
N TYR A 139 -6.16 -16.35 -5.76
CA TYR A 139 -5.11 -16.63 -6.73
C TYR A 139 -3.76 -16.76 -6.02
N ALA A 140 -2.96 -17.74 -6.44
CA ALA A 140 -1.57 -17.88 -6.04
C ALA A 140 -0.68 -17.70 -7.26
N LEU A 141 0.25 -16.76 -7.18
CA LEU A 141 1.18 -16.43 -8.25
C LEU A 141 2.60 -16.85 -7.86
N ASP A 142 3.39 -17.22 -8.85
CA ASP A 142 4.82 -17.45 -8.71
C ASP A 142 5.55 -16.11 -8.45
N ALA A 143 6.34 -16.05 -7.37
CA ALA A 143 6.99 -14.83 -6.91
C ALA A 143 8.05 -14.28 -7.89
N GLU A 144 8.63 -15.12 -8.75
CA GLU A 144 9.66 -14.71 -9.71
C GLU A 144 9.02 -14.19 -11.00
N THR A 145 8.05 -14.94 -11.52
CA THR A 145 7.51 -14.74 -12.87
C THR A 145 6.14 -14.07 -12.91
N GLY A 146 5.44 -14.01 -11.77
CA GLY A 146 4.05 -13.57 -11.70
C GLY A 146 3.04 -14.56 -12.28
N ALA A 147 3.47 -15.72 -12.78
CA ALA A 147 2.59 -16.70 -13.40
C ALA A 147 1.56 -17.24 -12.40
N ILE A 148 0.31 -17.40 -12.83
CA ILE A 148 -0.74 -17.99 -11.99
C ILE A 148 -0.44 -19.48 -11.80
N VAL A 149 -0.15 -19.86 -10.56
CA VAL A 149 0.11 -21.26 -10.16
C VAL A 149 -1.19 -21.92 -9.72
N HIS A 150 -2.03 -21.19 -8.98
CA HIS A 150 -3.35 -21.64 -8.58
C HIS A 150 -4.38 -20.54 -8.81
N ASP A 151 -5.48 -20.91 -9.44
CA ASP A 151 -6.71 -20.13 -9.56
C ASP A 151 -7.83 -20.80 -8.71
N PRO A 152 -9.02 -20.19 -8.58
CA PRO A 152 -10.09 -20.73 -7.74
C PRO A 152 -10.54 -22.15 -8.13
N GLU A 153 -10.58 -22.43 -9.44
CA GLU A 153 -10.95 -23.75 -9.96
C GLU A 153 -9.85 -24.79 -9.72
N GLY A 154 -8.59 -24.43 -9.95
CA GLY A 154 -7.42 -25.25 -9.74
C GLY A 154 -7.23 -25.62 -8.28
N LEU A 155 -7.51 -24.69 -7.36
CA LEU A 155 -7.52 -24.96 -5.92
C LEU A 155 -8.52 -26.07 -5.57
N GLN A 156 -9.78 -25.95 -6.01
CA GLN A 156 -10.81 -26.96 -5.74
C GLN A 156 -10.53 -28.29 -6.46
N ARG A 157 -9.88 -28.26 -7.62
CA ARG A 157 -9.45 -29.45 -8.35
C ARG A 157 -8.34 -30.20 -7.62
N LEU A 158 -7.37 -29.48 -7.05
CA LEU A 158 -6.26 -30.06 -6.29
C LEU A 158 -6.66 -30.48 -4.87
N ARG A 159 -7.66 -29.80 -4.30
CA ARG A 159 -8.24 -30.08 -2.98
C ARG A 159 -9.75 -30.23 -3.06
N PRO A 160 -10.26 -31.37 -3.55
CA PRO A 160 -11.70 -31.64 -3.64
C PRO A 160 -12.41 -31.55 -2.30
N GLU A 161 -11.71 -31.77 -1.18
CA GLU A 161 -12.24 -31.59 0.18
C GLU A 161 -12.63 -30.15 0.52
N LEU A 162 -12.19 -29.16 -0.27
CA LEU A 162 -12.56 -27.75 -0.15
C LEU A 162 -13.67 -27.35 -1.12
N ALA A 163 -14.07 -28.22 -2.06
CA ALA A 163 -15.06 -27.91 -3.07
C ALA A 163 -16.41 -27.59 -2.42
N GLY A 164 -16.97 -26.42 -2.73
CA GLY A 164 -18.21 -25.91 -2.13
C GLY A 164 -18.08 -25.43 -0.67
N LEU A 165 -16.89 -25.49 -0.06
CA LEU A 165 -16.64 -24.99 1.30
C LEU A 165 -15.91 -23.64 1.31
N LEU A 166 -15.37 -23.19 0.18
CA LEU A 166 -14.70 -21.90 0.08
C LEU A 166 -15.70 -20.75 0.34
N PRO A 167 -15.32 -19.74 1.14
CA PRO A 167 -16.22 -18.66 1.47
C PRO A 167 -16.41 -17.70 0.29
N SER A 168 -17.64 -17.23 0.11
CA SER A 168 -18.01 -16.21 -0.87
C SER A 168 -17.67 -14.78 -0.42
N GLU A 169 -17.19 -14.60 0.81
CA GLU A 169 -16.87 -13.30 1.41
C GLU A 169 -15.36 -13.15 1.65
N SER A 170 -14.77 -12.08 1.15
CA SER A 170 -13.32 -11.82 1.28
C SER A 170 -12.83 -11.63 2.72
N ARG A 171 -13.70 -11.25 3.66
CA ARG A 171 -13.33 -11.12 5.09
C ARG A 171 -13.04 -12.44 5.79
N LEU A 172 -13.46 -13.57 5.19
CA LEU A 172 -13.21 -14.92 5.70
C LEU A 172 -11.86 -15.49 5.22
N TRP A 173 -11.09 -14.67 4.50
CA TRP A 173 -9.73 -14.95 4.08
C TRP A 173 -8.74 -14.05 4.83
N GLY A 174 -7.71 -14.66 5.41
CA GLY A 174 -6.58 -14.01 6.06
C GLY A 174 -5.26 -14.59 5.59
N PHE A 175 -4.18 -14.23 6.28
CA PHE A 175 -2.84 -14.72 5.97
C PHE A 175 -2.03 -14.93 7.25
N ASP A 176 -1.46 -16.12 7.43
CA ASP A 176 -0.51 -16.47 8.49
C ASP A 176 0.44 -17.58 8.01
N GLN A 177 1.56 -17.17 7.38
CA GLN A 177 2.50 -18.09 6.71
C GLN A 177 1.82 -18.97 5.64
N GLY A 178 0.86 -18.39 4.93
CA GLY A 178 -0.06 -19.08 4.02
C GLY A 178 -1.47 -18.51 4.16
N PRO A 179 -2.34 -18.69 3.15
CA PRO A 179 -3.71 -18.21 3.22
C PRO A 179 -4.47 -18.97 4.31
N VAL A 180 -5.13 -18.22 5.19
CA VAL A 180 -6.00 -18.74 6.24
C VAL A 180 -7.45 -18.54 5.79
N ILE A 181 -8.27 -19.58 5.91
CA ILE A 181 -9.62 -19.64 5.35
C ILE A 181 -10.58 -20.10 6.44
N THR A 182 -11.62 -19.31 6.69
CA THR A 182 -12.79 -19.78 7.43
C THR A 182 -13.77 -20.41 6.44
N LEU A 183 -13.89 -21.73 6.50
CA LEU A 183 -14.74 -22.52 5.63
C LEU A 183 -16.24 -22.36 5.97
N ALA A 184 -17.11 -22.75 5.05
CA ALA A 184 -18.57 -22.70 5.24
C ALA A 184 -19.07 -23.56 6.43
N ASP A 185 -18.29 -24.56 6.85
CA ASP A 185 -18.57 -25.40 8.03
C ASP A 185 -17.93 -24.85 9.33
N ALA A 186 -17.47 -23.59 9.29
CA ALA A 186 -16.81 -22.85 10.37
C ALA A 186 -15.43 -23.37 10.80
N ARG A 187 -14.85 -24.36 10.12
CA ARG A 187 -13.44 -24.72 10.35
C ARG A 187 -12.53 -23.61 9.82
N VAL A 188 -11.45 -23.34 10.55
CA VAL A 188 -10.40 -22.41 10.10
C VAL A 188 -9.18 -23.24 9.70
N VAL A 189 -8.84 -23.18 8.42
CA VAL A 189 -7.74 -23.93 7.83
C VAL A 189 -6.69 -23.00 7.26
N ARG A 190 -5.44 -23.46 7.19
CA ARG A 190 -4.35 -22.82 6.46
C ARG A 190 -3.94 -23.69 5.28
N LEU A 191 -3.73 -23.07 4.12
CA LEU A 191 -3.05 -23.74 3.00
C LEU A 191 -1.55 -23.45 3.06
N SER A 192 -0.73 -24.43 2.70
CA SER A 192 0.73 -24.26 2.66
C SER A 192 1.35 -24.93 1.44
N GLY A 193 2.31 -24.23 0.84
CA GLY A 193 3.13 -24.68 -0.29
C GLY A 193 2.38 -24.84 -1.61
N ARG A 194 3.13 -25.18 -2.67
CA ARG A 194 2.60 -25.40 -4.03
C ARG A 194 1.64 -26.58 -4.15
N ASP A 195 1.70 -27.53 -3.21
CA ASP A 195 0.74 -28.62 -3.19
C ASP A 195 -0.56 -28.23 -2.48
N LEU A 196 -0.68 -27.04 -1.89
CA LEU A 196 -1.87 -26.60 -1.14
C LEU A 196 -2.23 -27.54 0.02
N GLN A 197 -1.26 -27.93 0.85
CA GLN A 197 -1.55 -28.78 2.00
C GLN A 197 -2.52 -28.07 2.96
N VAL A 198 -3.65 -28.72 3.27
CA VAL A 198 -4.66 -28.19 4.18
C VAL A 198 -4.32 -28.61 5.61
N ARG A 199 -4.22 -27.65 6.53
CA ARG A 199 -3.97 -27.91 7.95
C ARG A 199 -4.91 -27.06 8.80
N ASP A 200 -5.27 -27.55 9.98
CA ASP A 200 -5.98 -26.71 10.96
C ASP A 200 -5.13 -25.49 11.30
N HIS A 201 -5.75 -24.32 11.31
CA HIS A 201 -5.08 -23.08 11.67
C HIS A 201 -4.99 -22.97 13.19
N LEU A 202 -3.76 -22.88 13.70
CA LEU A 202 -3.48 -22.48 15.06
C LEU A 202 -2.97 -21.04 15.01
N PRO A 203 -3.72 -20.06 15.55
CA PRO A 203 -3.29 -18.68 15.57
C PRO A 203 -1.92 -18.55 16.20
N ARG A 204 -1.01 -17.83 15.55
CA ARG A 204 0.26 -17.47 16.17
C ARG A 204 0.00 -16.67 17.44
N GLU A 205 0.67 -17.03 18.54
CA GLU A 205 0.66 -16.19 19.74
C GLU A 205 1.21 -14.80 19.36
N PRO A 206 0.47 -13.72 19.65
CA PRO A 206 0.93 -12.38 19.32
C PRO A 206 2.26 -12.15 20.03
N SER A 207 3.27 -11.72 19.27
CA SER A 207 4.59 -11.35 19.82
C SER A 207 4.57 -10.02 20.57
N SER A 208 3.39 -9.53 20.96
CA SER A 208 3.28 -8.33 21.76
C SER A 208 3.99 -8.58 23.09
N PRO A 209 4.96 -7.75 23.48
CA PRO A 209 5.48 -7.83 24.84
C PRO A 209 4.28 -7.74 25.78
N ALA A 210 4.18 -8.69 26.72
CA ALA A 210 3.12 -8.65 27.72
C ALA A 210 3.15 -7.25 28.36
N LEU A 211 1.98 -6.59 28.42
CA LEU A 211 1.88 -5.34 29.15
C LEU A 211 2.44 -5.61 30.55
N PRO A 212 3.45 -4.83 31.00
CA PRO A 212 3.97 -4.98 32.35
C PRO A 212 2.79 -4.96 33.32
N ALA A 213 2.66 -6.00 34.13
CA ALA A 213 1.66 -5.99 35.18
C ALA A 213 2.04 -4.90 36.18
N LYS A 214 1.03 -4.23 36.75
CA LYS A 214 1.22 -3.41 37.94
C LYS A 214 1.79 -4.27 39.07
N ALA A 215 2.34 -3.65 40.11
CA ALA A 215 2.88 -4.37 41.26
C ALA A 215 1.85 -5.32 41.93
N ASN A 216 0.55 -5.04 41.75
CA ASN A 216 -0.56 -5.86 42.23
C ASN A 216 -1.02 -7.00 41.29
N GLY A 217 -0.29 -7.25 40.19
CA GLY A 217 -0.58 -8.31 39.22
C GLY A 217 -1.69 -8.00 38.21
N MET A 218 -2.32 -6.82 38.28
CA MET A 218 -3.30 -6.39 37.28
C MET A 218 -2.61 -5.94 35.98
N PRO A 219 -3.21 -6.20 34.81
CA PRO A 219 -2.72 -5.64 33.56
C PRO A 219 -2.75 -4.12 33.63
N ASP A 220 -1.65 -3.50 33.25
CA ASP A 220 -1.57 -2.05 33.22
C ASP A 220 -2.42 -1.48 32.07
N VAL A 221 -3.10 -0.36 32.32
CA VAL A 221 -4.03 0.22 31.35
C VAL A 221 -3.21 1.09 30.41
N ALA A 222 -2.82 0.54 29.28
CA ALA A 222 -2.15 1.30 28.23
C ALA A 222 -3.15 2.24 27.52
N PRO A 223 -2.76 3.48 27.19
CA PRO A 223 -3.56 4.34 26.32
C PRO A 223 -3.83 3.66 24.98
N LEU A 224 -5.00 3.95 24.40
CA LEU A 224 -5.38 3.42 23.09
C LEU A 224 -4.33 3.84 22.06
N ARG A 225 -3.69 2.85 21.44
CA ARG A 225 -2.69 3.12 20.42
C ARG A 225 -3.36 3.65 19.14
N PRO A 226 -2.87 4.75 18.56
CA PRO A 226 -3.35 5.21 17.25
C PRO A 226 -3.15 4.13 16.19
N MET A 227 -4.07 4.04 15.23
CA MET A 227 -3.97 3.10 14.10
C MET A 227 -2.70 3.32 13.26
N THR A 228 -2.28 4.58 13.12
CA THR A 228 -1.07 4.99 12.40
C THR A 228 -0.23 5.88 13.31
N PRO A 229 0.57 5.29 14.23
CA PRO A 229 1.32 6.07 15.20
C PRO A 229 2.36 6.96 14.51
N VAL A 230 2.37 8.23 14.89
CA VAL A 230 3.37 9.21 14.46
C VAL A 230 4.60 9.07 15.37
N VAL A 231 5.74 8.71 14.80
CA VAL A 231 6.98 8.55 15.56
C VAL A 231 7.67 9.89 15.72
N ARG A 232 7.63 10.45 16.93
CA ARG A 232 8.19 11.78 17.25
C ARG A 232 9.42 11.74 18.17
N HIS A 233 9.89 10.56 18.55
CA HIS A 233 11.08 10.42 19.41
C HIS A 233 11.99 9.30 18.91
N LYS A 234 13.30 9.46 19.12
CA LYS A 234 14.36 8.46 18.98
C LYS A 234 15.00 8.27 20.35
N VAL A 235 15.01 7.03 20.84
CA VAL A 235 15.72 6.68 22.07
C VAL A 235 17.23 6.77 21.80
N GLN A 236 17.94 7.56 22.60
CA GLN A 236 19.40 7.68 22.54
C GLN A 236 20.08 6.83 23.62
N SER A 237 19.45 6.71 24.78
CA SER A 237 19.84 5.83 25.88
C SER A 237 18.63 5.54 26.79
N GLU A 238 18.81 4.72 27.82
CA GLU A 238 17.77 4.47 28.84
C GLU A 238 17.28 5.76 29.54
N ALA A 239 18.10 6.81 29.56
CA ALA A 239 17.81 8.06 30.26
C ALA A 239 17.69 9.27 29.33
N ALA A 240 17.74 9.09 28.00
CA ALA A 240 17.70 10.21 27.07
C ALA A 240 17.03 9.87 25.74
N TRP A 241 16.23 10.82 25.24
CA TRP A 241 15.69 10.80 23.89
C TRP A 241 16.03 12.06 23.11
N LEU A 242 15.98 11.93 21.79
CA LEU A 242 15.83 13.05 20.87
C LEU A 242 14.39 13.07 20.36
N ALA A 243 13.69 14.19 20.50
CA ALA A 243 12.30 14.33 20.08
C ALA A 243 12.11 15.45 19.05
N LEU A 244 10.99 15.37 18.32
CA LEU A 244 10.47 16.42 17.44
C LEU A 244 9.13 16.88 18.02
N TYR A 245 9.14 18.00 18.74
CA TYR A 245 7.97 18.55 19.42
C TYR A 245 7.83 20.05 19.19
N THR A 246 6.59 20.53 19.19
CA THR A 246 6.28 21.95 19.40
C THR A 246 6.58 22.36 20.86
N ASP A 247 6.39 23.63 21.22
CA ASP A 247 6.46 24.05 22.62
C ASP A 247 5.34 23.42 23.47
N ASP A 248 4.13 23.33 22.92
CA ASP A 248 2.95 22.80 23.63
C ASP A 248 3.06 21.28 23.83
N GLU A 249 3.43 20.54 22.78
CA GLU A 249 3.70 19.09 22.87
C GLU A 249 4.84 18.79 23.87
N ALA A 250 5.86 19.65 23.93
CA ALA A 250 6.96 19.49 24.88
C ALA A 250 6.56 19.83 26.32
N ALA A 251 5.62 20.77 26.52
CA ALA A 251 5.08 21.08 27.83
C ALA A 251 4.23 19.91 28.35
N ASP A 252 3.36 19.37 27.49
CA ASP A 252 2.57 18.16 27.78
C ASP A 252 3.48 16.96 28.09
N ALA A 253 4.53 16.75 27.30
CA ALA A 253 5.52 15.69 27.55
C ALA A 253 6.13 15.74 28.97
N VAL A 254 6.29 16.93 29.58
CA VAL A 254 6.85 17.08 30.94
C VAL A 254 5.78 16.95 32.03
N ASP A 255 4.49 17.10 31.70
CA ASP A 255 3.36 16.81 32.59
C ASP A 255 3.12 15.30 32.75
N ASP A 256 4.22 14.57 32.94
CA ASP A 256 4.27 13.13 33.00
C ASP A 256 4.21 12.64 34.46
N SER A 257 3.10 12.96 35.13
CA SER A 257 2.90 12.72 36.57
C SER A 257 3.02 11.25 36.99
N PHE A 258 2.87 10.31 36.06
CA PHE A 258 2.88 8.86 36.28
C PHE A 258 3.82 8.09 35.35
N GLY A 259 4.63 8.75 34.52
CA GLY A 259 5.53 8.07 33.58
C GLY A 259 4.83 7.55 32.32
N ASP A 260 3.58 7.93 32.09
CA ASP A 260 2.80 7.52 30.94
C ASP A 260 3.41 8.06 29.64
N HIS A 261 3.91 9.30 29.62
CA HIS A 261 4.52 9.89 28.42
C HIS A 261 5.90 9.27 28.16
N ALA A 262 6.67 9.00 29.22
CA ALA A 262 7.91 8.24 29.14
C ALA A 262 7.71 6.81 28.59
N ARG A 263 6.60 6.15 28.96
CA ARG A 263 6.34 4.75 28.59
C ARG A 263 5.57 4.60 27.28
N PHE A 264 4.66 5.52 27.00
CA PHE A 264 3.78 5.54 25.84
C PHE A 264 3.89 6.90 25.13
N PRO A 265 4.99 7.18 24.41
CA PRO A 265 5.22 8.52 23.83
C PRO A 265 4.18 8.97 22.79
N TYR A 266 3.31 8.05 22.36
CA TYR A 266 2.16 8.35 21.51
C TYR A 266 0.95 8.91 22.28
N SER A 267 0.99 8.96 23.62
CA SER A 267 -0.03 9.60 24.45
C SER A 267 0.18 11.11 24.61
N ILE A 268 1.38 11.60 24.28
CA ILE A 268 1.68 13.04 24.22
C ILE A 268 0.78 13.66 23.15
N ASP A 269 0.17 14.80 23.44
CA ASP A 269 -0.71 15.51 22.53
C ASP A 269 -0.07 15.74 21.15
N ASP A 270 -0.87 15.72 20.08
CA ASP A 270 -0.42 15.99 18.69
C ASP A 270 -1.07 17.28 18.20
N ASP A 271 -0.26 18.33 18.03
CA ASP A 271 -0.68 19.64 17.52
C ASP A 271 -1.18 19.59 16.06
N GLY A 272 -1.11 18.41 15.43
CA GLY A 272 -1.80 18.10 14.18
C GLY A 272 -1.09 18.65 12.95
N SER A 273 -1.88 19.08 11.96
CA SER A 273 -1.39 19.37 10.60
C SER A 273 -0.57 20.66 10.49
N LEU A 274 -0.66 21.56 11.48
CA LEU A 274 0.02 22.86 11.51
C LEU A 274 1.22 22.89 12.47
N ALA A 275 1.52 21.77 13.12
CA ALA A 275 2.59 21.64 14.10
C ALA A 275 3.94 22.06 13.52
N ARG A 276 4.65 22.97 14.18
CA ARG A 276 6.00 23.43 13.80
C ARG A 276 6.99 22.90 14.83
N ARG A 277 7.56 21.74 14.53
CA ARG A 277 8.36 20.98 15.49
C ARG A 277 9.83 21.30 15.35
N THR A 278 10.52 21.36 16.46
CA THR A 278 11.98 21.49 16.52
C THR A 278 12.56 20.27 17.22
N PHE A 279 13.86 20.05 17.04
CA PHE A 279 14.54 18.98 17.78
C PHE A 279 14.67 19.38 19.24
N ARG A 280 14.38 18.44 20.14
CA ARG A 280 14.50 18.61 21.59
C ARG A 280 15.26 17.45 22.20
N ARG A 281 16.13 17.75 23.16
CA ARG A 281 16.74 16.74 24.03
C ARG A 281 15.82 16.53 25.22
N ILE A 282 15.45 15.28 25.44
CA ILE A 282 14.60 14.86 26.55
C ILE A 282 15.46 14.04 27.51
N ARG A 283 15.40 14.36 28.80
CA ARG A 283 16.04 13.59 29.86
C ARG A 283 14.98 12.86 30.67
N LEU A 284 15.21 11.57 30.87
CA LEU A 284 14.38 10.74 31.72
C LEU A 284 15.13 10.45 33.02
N ALA A 285 14.38 10.33 34.11
CA ALA A 285 14.93 9.85 35.36
C ALA A 285 13.92 8.94 36.07
N PRO A 286 14.41 7.93 36.82
CA PRO A 286 13.56 7.18 37.73
C PRO A 286 12.90 8.14 38.74
N THR A 287 11.58 8.04 38.85
CA THR A 287 10.78 8.74 39.85
C THR A 287 10.00 7.70 40.63
N GLN A 288 9.90 7.89 41.94
CA GLN A 288 9.09 7.04 42.81
C GLN A 288 7.81 7.79 43.18
N ARG A 289 6.66 7.16 42.95
CA ARG A 289 5.37 7.65 43.44
C ARG A 289 4.61 6.49 44.07
N PHE A 290 4.21 6.66 45.33
CA PHE A 290 3.71 5.55 46.15
C PHE A 290 4.76 4.42 46.23
N GLU A 291 4.40 3.21 45.81
CA GLU A 291 5.24 2.01 45.82
C GLU A 291 5.84 1.67 44.44
N GLU A 292 5.58 2.49 43.42
CA GLU A 292 6.01 2.24 42.05
C GLU A 292 7.16 3.17 41.64
N THR A 293 8.18 2.59 40.99
CA THR A 293 9.28 3.33 40.37
C THR A 293 9.11 3.24 38.86
N PHE A 294 9.06 4.40 38.20
CA PHE A 294 8.92 4.49 36.75
C PHE A 294 9.85 5.57 36.19
N LEU A 295 10.14 5.50 34.90
CA LEU A 295 10.83 6.58 34.21
C LEU A 295 9.85 7.73 33.99
N ARG A 296 10.32 8.94 34.24
CA ARG A 296 9.57 10.18 33.99
C ARG A 296 10.41 11.11 33.14
N ILE A 297 9.77 11.84 32.23
CA ILE A 297 10.39 12.99 31.56
C ILE A 297 10.58 14.10 32.59
N VAL A 298 11.84 14.35 32.98
CA VAL A 298 12.18 15.32 34.03
C VAL A 298 12.72 16.63 33.47
N GLU A 299 13.14 16.64 32.21
CA GLU A 299 13.66 17.81 31.54
C GLU A 299 13.50 17.68 30.04
N GLN A 300 13.20 18.80 29.39
CA GLN A 300 13.24 18.95 27.95
C GLN A 300 13.88 20.29 27.62
N ALA A 301 14.71 20.31 26.56
CA ALA A 301 15.29 21.53 26.05
C ALA A 301 15.34 21.48 24.51
N PRO A 302 15.00 22.59 23.82
CA PRO A 302 15.22 22.69 22.39
C PRO A 302 16.72 22.59 22.07
N VAL A 303 17.06 21.91 20.98
CA VAL A 303 18.41 21.91 20.47
C VAL A 303 18.65 23.25 19.77
N PRO A 304 19.64 24.06 20.21
CA PRO A 304 19.93 25.35 19.60
C PRO A 304 20.17 25.22 18.10
N ASP A 305 19.70 26.20 17.34
CA ASP A 305 19.87 26.31 15.88
C ASP A 305 19.29 25.14 15.06
N SER A 306 18.52 24.25 15.70
CA SER A 306 17.85 23.15 15.01
C SER A 306 16.73 23.66 14.10
N PRO A 307 16.48 23.00 12.96
CA PRO A 307 15.47 23.44 12.01
C PRO A 307 14.06 23.32 12.59
N VAL A 308 13.18 24.22 12.16
CA VAL A 308 11.74 24.13 12.39
C VAL A 308 11.10 23.36 11.23
N LEU A 309 10.48 22.23 11.54
CA LEU A 309 9.91 21.31 10.56
C LEU A 309 8.39 21.28 10.67
N LEU A 310 7.70 21.64 9.57
CA LEU A 310 6.25 21.57 9.51
C LEU A 310 5.80 20.11 9.53
N ARG A 311 5.04 19.73 10.55
CA ARG A 311 4.57 18.37 10.82
C ARG A 311 5.72 17.34 10.85
N GLY A 312 6.87 17.77 11.35
CA GLY A 312 8.07 16.95 11.49
C GLY A 312 7.80 15.65 12.25
N ARG A 313 8.28 14.52 11.72
CA ARG A 313 8.25 13.21 12.38
C ARG A 313 9.34 12.31 11.83
N PHE A 314 9.85 11.38 12.62
CA PHE A 314 10.81 10.41 12.13
C PHE A 314 10.16 9.44 11.13
N VAL A 315 10.94 8.96 10.17
CA VAL A 315 10.53 7.82 9.34
C VAL A 315 10.36 6.61 10.26
N ARG A 316 9.18 6.00 10.25
CA ARG A 316 8.82 4.86 11.10
C ARG A 316 9.27 3.55 10.45
N ASP A 317 9.90 2.68 11.24
CA ASP A 317 10.03 1.26 10.91
C ASP A 317 8.69 0.56 11.20
N PRO A 318 8.02 -0.05 10.20
CA PRO A 318 6.71 -0.68 10.37
C PRO A 318 6.73 -1.93 11.26
N VAL A 319 7.90 -2.51 11.55
CA VAL A 319 8.02 -3.71 12.41
C VAL A 319 8.13 -3.33 13.87
N THR A 320 8.93 -2.33 14.19
CA THR A 320 9.26 -1.93 15.57
C THR A 320 8.45 -0.72 16.05
N ASP A 321 7.83 0.02 15.14
CA ASP A 321 7.21 1.33 15.36
C ASP A 321 8.17 2.38 15.96
N ALA A 322 9.47 2.14 15.87
CA ALA A 322 10.53 3.09 16.23
C ALA A 322 10.97 3.90 14.99
N PRO A 323 11.78 4.95 15.16
CA PRO A 323 12.47 5.57 14.04
C PRO A 323 13.33 4.55 13.31
N VAL A 324 13.36 4.64 11.97
CA VAL A 324 14.33 3.89 11.17
C VAL A 324 15.75 4.20 11.66
N GLN A 325 16.51 3.15 11.97
CA GLN A 325 17.90 3.26 12.37
C GLN A 325 18.80 3.13 11.13
N LEU A 326 19.75 4.07 11.02
CA LEU A 326 20.81 4.04 10.01
C LEU A 326 22.14 3.75 10.69
N ASP A 327 23.04 3.04 10.00
CA ASP A 327 24.33 2.60 10.56
C ASP A 327 25.24 3.74 11.04
N ASN A 328 25.01 4.96 10.57
CA ASN A 328 25.84 6.13 10.88
C ASN A 328 25.18 7.14 11.83
N GLU A 329 24.18 6.72 12.59
CA GLU A 329 23.38 7.55 13.53
C GLU A 329 22.58 8.70 12.89
N ASP A 330 22.62 8.83 11.57
CA ASP A 330 21.79 9.78 10.85
C ASP A 330 20.30 9.52 11.07
N LEU A 331 19.51 10.56 10.86
CA LEU A 331 18.08 10.57 11.08
C LEU A 331 17.37 10.82 9.77
N LEU A 332 16.31 10.06 9.52
CA LEU A 332 15.37 10.35 8.44
C LEU A 332 14.11 10.97 9.01
N VAL A 333 13.73 12.13 8.47
CA VAL A 333 12.59 12.91 8.97
C VAL A 333 11.65 13.26 7.81
N TRP A 334 10.38 12.94 8.00
CA TRP A 334 9.26 13.42 7.20
C TRP A 334 8.82 14.80 7.67
N HIS A 335 8.58 15.71 6.74
CA HIS A 335 7.94 17.00 7.02
C HIS A 335 7.23 17.55 5.78
N ARG A 336 6.54 18.68 5.89
CA ARG A 336 5.78 19.30 4.78
C ARG A 336 6.46 20.56 4.27
N SER A 337 6.42 20.77 2.96
CA SER A 337 6.93 22.00 2.33
C SER A 337 6.08 23.24 2.63
N ARG A 338 4.75 23.07 2.82
CA ARG A 338 3.80 24.15 3.13
C ARG A 338 2.51 23.61 3.75
N ILE A 339 1.71 24.53 4.30
CA ILE A 339 0.50 24.22 5.09
C ILE A 339 -0.71 23.82 4.22
N ASP A 340 -0.90 24.50 3.10
CA ASP A 340 -2.07 24.30 2.22
C ASP A 340 -1.98 23.03 1.36
N ASP A 341 -2.94 22.86 0.45
CA ASP A 341 -3.09 21.68 -0.41
C ASP A 341 -1.98 21.53 -1.46
N ALA A 342 -1.20 22.59 -1.71
CA ALA A 342 0.00 22.51 -2.54
C ALA A 342 1.19 21.93 -1.76
N GLY A 343 1.05 21.66 -0.45
CA GLY A 343 2.06 20.99 0.37
C GLY A 343 2.44 19.63 -0.17
N ARG A 344 3.76 19.39 -0.23
CA ARG A 344 4.36 18.10 -0.57
C ARG A 344 5.08 17.53 0.64
N LEU A 345 5.22 16.21 0.64
CA LEU A 345 6.01 15.48 1.61
C LEU A 345 7.50 15.67 1.28
N LEU A 346 8.26 16.16 2.24
CA LEU A 346 9.71 16.27 2.18
C LEU A 346 10.33 15.15 3.02
N LEU A 347 11.39 14.55 2.49
CA LEU A 347 12.31 13.69 3.22
C LEU A 347 13.61 14.45 3.44
N THR A 348 14.04 14.57 4.69
CA THR A 348 15.37 15.12 5.00
C THR A 348 16.19 14.10 5.77
N ARG A 349 17.44 13.90 5.34
CA ARG A 349 18.45 13.17 6.10
C ARG A 349 19.26 14.16 6.92
N PHE A 350 19.23 14.01 8.23
CA PHE A 350 20.03 14.80 9.16
C PHE A 350 21.22 13.98 9.65
N GLY A 351 22.36 14.64 9.81
CA GLY A 351 23.49 14.06 10.54
C GLY A 351 23.22 13.94 12.05
N PRO A 352 24.13 13.30 12.82
CA PRO A 352 24.07 13.29 14.28
C PRO A 352 24.21 14.69 14.90
N ASP A 353 24.76 15.64 14.15
CA ASP A 353 24.84 17.07 14.45
C ASP A 353 23.53 17.83 14.15
N LEU A 354 22.50 17.13 13.66
CA LEU A 354 21.21 17.68 13.21
C LEU A 354 21.32 18.66 12.04
N VAL A 355 22.45 18.63 11.31
CA VAL A 355 22.62 19.38 10.07
C VAL A 355 22.08 18.54 8.92
N ALA A 356 21.27 19.16 8.05
CA ALA A 356 20.75 18.48 6.86
C ALA A 356 21.91 18.06 5.94
N ARG A 357 21.96 16.78 5.58
CA ARG A 357 22.88 16.22 4.58
C ARG A 357 22.32 16.41 3.18
N TRP A 358 21.03 16.13 3.03
CA TRP A 358 20.24 16.39 1.83
C TRP A 358 18.76 16.47 2.20
N GLN A 359 17.97 17.05 1.29
CA GLN A 359 16.52 17.12 1.38
C GLN A 359 15.93 16.86 -0.01
N THR A 360 14.89 16.06 -0.06
CA THR A 360 14.21 15.64 -1.29
C THR A 360 12.72 15.86 -1.14
N GLU A 361 12.12 16.59 -2.09
CA GLU A 361 10.66 16.70 -2.22
C GLU A 361 10.13 15.48 -2.94
N LEU A 362 9.12 14.84 -2.38
CA LEU A 362 8.48 13.67 -2.98
C LEU A 362 7.21 14.11 -3.73
N PRO A 363 6.83 13.42 -4.81
CA PRO A 363 5.55 13.62 -5.49
C PRO A 363 4.39 13.03 -4.68
N LEU A 364 4.36 13.26 -3.37
CA LEU A 364 3.43 12.71 -2.41
C LEU A 364 2.83 13.81 -1.55
N THR A 365 1.58 13.64 -1.14
CA THR A 365 0.91 14.51 -0.18
C THR A 365 0.90 13.86 1.19
N ASP A 366 1.29 14.62 2.21
CA ASP A 366 1.20 14.15 3.58
C ASP A 366 -0.19 14.39 4.18
N GLY A 367 -1.07 13.40 4.11
CA GLY A 367 -2.43 13.47 4.67
C GLY A 367 -2.60 12.84 6.05
N GLY A 368 -1.53 12.30 6.66
CA GLY A 368 -1.65 11.53 7.91
C GLY A 368 -2.41 10.22 7.71
N ALA A 369 -3.39 9.94 8.57
CA ALA A 369 -4.16 8.71 8.51
C ALA A 369 -4.97 8.53 7.22
N ASP A 370 -5.42 9.63 6.59
CA ASP A 370 -6.25 9.60 5.39
C ASP A 370 -5.45 9.32 4.10
N LEU A 371 -4.14 9.61 4.12
CA LEU A 371 -3.20 9.35 3.03
C LEU A 371 -1.94 8.70 3.63
N PRO A 372 -2.04 7.42 4.05
CA PRO A 372 -0.92 6.76 4.69
C PRO A 372 0.24 6.64 3.72
N VAL A 373 1.44 6.85 4.25
CA VAL A 373 2.70 6.64 3.55
C VAL A 373 3.30 5.36 4.09
N HIS A 374 3.52 4.40 3.21
CA HIS A 374 4.20 3.16 3.52
C HIS A 374 5.64 3.28 3.07
N ALA A 375 6.58 2.87 3.92
CA ALA A 375 8.00 2.95 3.62
C ALA A 375 8.73 1.67 3.99
N TRP A 376 9.74 1.32 3.20
CA TRP A 376 10.63 0.19 3.39
C TRP A 376 12.07 0.66 3.21
N LEU A 377 12.95 0.21 4.10
CA LEU A 377 14.39 0.42 3.96
C LEU A 377 14.99 -0.78 3.22
N LEU A 378 15.50 -0.56 2.00
CA LEU A 378 15.96 -1.61 1.10
C LEU A 378 17.25 -1.19 0.40
N ASP A 379 18.32 -1.95 0.56
CA ASP A 379 19.56 -1.84 -0.23
C ASP A 379 20.13 -0.41 -0.34
N GLY A 380 20.10 0.35 0.76
CA GLY A 380 20.58 1.74 0.79
C GLY A 380 19.58 2.78 0.24
N HIS A 381 18.33 2.37 0.00
CA HIS A 381 17.23 3.23 -0.43
C HIS A 381 16.09 3.22 0.58
N LEU A 382 15.38 4.35 0.67
CA LEU A 382 14.05 4.41 1.26
C LEU A 382 13.02 4.33 0.14
N VAL A 383 12.31 3.21 0.08
CA VAL A 383 11.27 2.97 -0.89
C VAL A 383 9.92 3.28 -0.26
N VAL A 384 9.08 4.01 -0.98
CA VAL A 384 7.89 4.67 -0.45
C VAL A 384 6.72 4.45 -1.39
N HIS A 385 5.57 4.08 -0.84
CA HIS A 385 4.29 4.11 -1.52
C HIS A 385 3.38 5.12 -0.83
N GLY A 386 2.77 6.01 -1.62
CA GLY A 386 1.85 7.01 -1.13
C GLY A 386 1.01 7.60 -2.25
N VAL A 387 0.29 8.68 -1.96
CA VAL A 387 -0.62 9.33 -2.89
C VAL A 387 -0.29 10.81 -3.03
N ALA A 388 -0.22 11.30 -4.27
CA ALA A 388 -0.31 12.73 -4.57
C ALA A 388 -1.79 13.11 -4.60
N GLN A 389 -2.19 14.10 -3.80
CA GLN A 389 -3.53 14.66 -3.87
C GLN A 389 -3.48 15.98 -4.63
N ARG A 390 -4.37 16.12 -5.61
CA ARG A 390 -4.57 17.37 -6.36
C ARG A 390 -6.03 17.79 -6.25
N PHE A 391 -6.24 19.09 -6.36
CA PHE A 391 -7.56 19.71 -6.43
C PHE A 391 -7.63 20.49 -7.72
N ASP A 392 -8.60 20.14 -8.56
CA ASP A 392 -8.89 20.83 -9.83
C ASP A 392 -10.39 21.17 -9.84
N ASP A 393 -10.72 22.46 -9.82
CA ASP A 393 -12.10 22.97 -9.80
C ASP A 393 -13.05 22.18 -8.87
N GLU A 394 -12.69 22.09 -7.59
CA GLU A 394 -13.39 21.33 -6.52
C GLU A 394 -13.30 19.79 -6.59
N VAL A 395 -12.77 19.24 -7.68
CA VAL A 395 -12.55 17.80 -7.83
C VAL A 395 -11.24 17.41 -7.17
N ARG A 396 -11.33 16.55 -6.15
CA ARG A 396 -10.17 15.94 -5.51
C ARG A 396 -9.73 14.70 -6.28
N SER A 397 -8.57 14.74 -6.90
CA SER A 397 -7.92 13.57 -7.51
C SER A 397 -6.82 13.02 -6.60
N ARG A 398 -6.61 11.70 -6.69
CA ARG A 398 -5.62 10.94 -5.93
C ARG A 398 -4.82 10.09 -6.89
N GLU A 399 -3.53 10.37 -6.98
CA GLU A 399 -2.60 9.70 -7.88
C GLU A 399 -1.60 8.89 -7.03
N PRO A 400 -1.71 7.56 -6.98
CA PRO A 400 -0.77 6.73 -6.24
C PRO A 400 0.59 6.70 -6.93
N HIS A 401 1.66 6.77 -6.14
CA HIS A 401 3.04 6.75 -6.62
C HIS A 401 3.86 5.71 -5.85
N LEU A 402 4.79 5.08 -6.56
CA LEU A 402 5.95 4.45 -5.96
C LEU A 402 7.13 5.41 -6.09
N VAL A 403 7.93 5.52 -5.04
CA VAL A 403 9.08 6.42 -4.97
C VAL A 403 10.23 5.67 -4.31
N SER A 404 11.44 5.83 -4.83
CA SER A 404 12.68 5.36 -4.21
C SER A 404 13.60 6.54 -4.04
N VAL A 405 14.13 6.70 -2.82
CA VAL A 405 15.11 7.73 -2.50
C VAL A 405 16.40 7.06 -2.08
N SER A 406 17.48 7.31 -2.82
CA SER A 406 18.84 6.92 -2.42
C SER A 406 19.19 7.57 -1.10
N LEU A 407 19.57 6.77 -0.11
CA LEU A 407 19.97 7.35 1.18
C LEU A 407 21.30 8.08 1.07
N GLN A 408 22.17 7.69 0.13
CA GLN A 408 23.51 8.26 -0.02
C GLN A 408 23.46 9.76 -0.32
N ASP A 409 22.61 10.16 -1.27
CA ASP A 409 22.63 11.51 -1.86
C ASP A 409 21.23 12.14 -2.01
N GLY A 410 20.17 11.43 -1.65
CA GLY A 410 18.79 11.92 -1.77
C GLY A 410 18.24 11.88 -3.20
N THR A 411 18.94 11.24 -4.14
CA THR A 411 18.44 11.09 -5.52
C THR A 411 17.15 10.28 -5.54
N LEU A 412 16.21 10.69 -6.39
CA LEU A 412 14.85 10.20 -6.42
C LEU A 412 14.53 9.53 -7.76
N SER A 413 13.86 8.38 -7.68
CA SER A 413 13.16 7.75 -8.79
C SER A 413 11.69 7.56 -8.41
N ALA A 414 10.76 7.85 -9.31
CA ALA A 414 9.34 7.74 -9.02
C ALA A 414 8.54 7.24 -10.22
N TRP A 415 7.44 6.55 -9.93
CA TRP A 415 6.51 6.02 -10.90
C TRP A 415 5.08 6.35 -10.52
N ASN A 416 4.31 6.93 -11.44
CA ASN A 416 2.89 7.20 -11.24
C ASN A 416 2.07 5.97 -11.65
N LEU A 417 1.41 5.36 -10.69
CA LEU A 417 0.66 4.11 -10.88
C LEU A 417 -0.68 4.30 -11.60
N SER A 418 -1.17 5.54 -11.74
CA SER A 418 -2.38 5.85 -12.52
C SER A 418 -2.09 6.14 -13.99
N THR A 419 -0.99 6.80 -14.30
CA THR A 419 -0.63 7.14 -15.69
C THR A 419 0.34 6.15 -16.32
N GLU A 420 0.90 5.23 -15.52
CA GLU A 420 1.88 4.22 -15.95
C GLU A 420 3.11 4.82 -16.64
N VAL A 421 3.60 5.94 -16.11
CA VAL A 421 4.83 6.59 -16.57
C VAL A 421 5.74 6.91 -15.40
N ALA A 422 7.04 7.03 -15.70
CA ALA A 422 7.99 7.65 -14.78
C ALA A 422 7.47 9.05 -14.41
N ALA A 423 7.44 9.35 -13.11
CA ALA A 423 7.04 10.66 -12.65
C ALA A 423 8.23 11.62 -12.77
N ASP A 424 7.99 12.80 -13.33
CA ASP A 424 8.96 13.87 -13.24
C ASP A 424 9.12 14.28 -11.77
N PRO A 425 10.37 14.39 -11.26
CA PRO A 425 10.66 14.73 -9.87
C PRO A 425 10.18 16.13 -9.49
#